data_AF-A0A926YES7-F1
#
_entry.id   AF-A0A926YES7-F1
#
_cell.length_a   1.000
_cell.length_b   1.000
_cell.length_c   1.000
_cell.angle_alpha   90.00
_cell.angle_beta   90.00
_cell.angle_gamma   90.00
#
_symmetry.space_group_name_H-M   'P 1'
#
loop_
_entity.id
_entity.type
_entity.pdbx_description
1 polymer ?
#
loop_
_entity_poly.entity_id
_entity_poly.type
_entity_poly.pdbx_seq_one_letter_code
_entity_poly.pdbx_strand_id
1 'polypeptide(L)' 'MKLKGKTKKTSPAQMRLPWGEWEANNPEIVAVAKKFVLANCYDPKFASLLFEPE' A
#
# COMPACT_ATOMS: atom_id res chain seq x y z
N MET A 1 -9.26 9.39 -9.89
CA MET A 1 -9.26 8.39 -10.99
C MET A 1 -9.03 6.99 -10.43
N LYS A 2 -9.96 6.04 -10.60
CA LYS A 2 -9.73 4.64 -10.21
C LYS A 2 -8.70 4.03 -11.15
N LEU A 3 -7.46 3.84 -10.69
CA LEU A 3 -6.49 2.97 -11.35
C LEU A 3 -7.02 1.53 -11.28
N LYS A 4 -7.82 1.12 -12.27
CA LYS A 4 -8.08 -0.30 -12.55
C LYS A 4 -6.75 -0.90 -13.01
N GLY A 5 -5.92 -1.30 -12.05
CA GLY A 5 -4.71 -2.05 -12.31
C GLY A 5 -5.06 -3.28 -13.15
N LYS A 6 -4.34 -3.51 -14.25
CA LYS A 6 -4.49 -4.71 -15.07
C LYS A 6 -4.36 -5.94 -14.16
N THR A 7 -5.38 -6.78 -14.10
CA THR A 7 -5.30 -8.07 -13.41
C THR A 7 -4.16 -8.86 -14.08
N LYS A 8 -3.05 -9.03 -13.36
CA LYS A 8 -1.89 -9.80 -13.86
C LYS A 8 -2.37 -11.24 -14.08
N LYS A 9 -2.31 -11.72 -15.32
CA LYS A 9 -2.63 -13.12 -15.65
C LYS A 9 -1.65 -14.03 -14.91
N THR A 10 -2.14 -14.86 -14.01
CA THR A 10 -1.34 -15.86 -13.31
C THR A 10 -1.18 -17.11 -14.17
N SER A 11 0.06 -17.54 -14.40
CA SER A 11 0.36 -18.81 -15.07
C SER A 11 0.10 -20.00 -14.13
N PRO A 12 -0.39 -21.16 -14.63
CA PRO A 12 -0.67 -22.34 -13.81
C PRO A 12 0.50 -22.84 -12.94
N ALA A 13 1.75 -22.56 -13.34
CA ALA A 13 2.96 -22.96 -12.61
C ALA A 13 3.55 -21.85 -11.72
N GLN A 14 2.92 -20.67 -11.66
CA GLN A 14 3.44 -19.56 -10.87
C GLN A 14 3.06 -19.71 -9.40
N MET A 15 4.03 -20.06 -8.56
CA MET A 15 3.84 -20.06 -7.11
C MET A 15 3.49 -18.65 -6.63
N ARG A 16 2.37 -18.52 -5.91
CA ARG A 16 2.01 -17.27 -5.24
C ARG A 16 2.86 -17.14 -3.98
N LEU A 17 3.42 -15.94 -3.79
CA LEU A 17 4.06 -15.61 -2.52
C LEU A 17 2.96 -15.47 -1.44
N PRO A 18 3.21 -15.88 -0.19
CA PRO A 18 2.24 -15.77 0.90
C PRO A 18 1.77 -14.33 1.14
N TRP A 19 2.61 -13.35 0.85
CA TRP A 19 2.29 -11.93 0.92
C TRP A 19 1.61 -11.37 -0.35
N GLY A 20 1.37 -12.20 -1.37
CA GLY A 20 0.60 -11.82 -2.56
C GLY A 20 -0.89 -11.62 -2.29
N GLU A 21 -1.40 -12.22 -1.21
CA GLU A 21 -2.77 -12.03 -0.69
C GLU A 21 -2.77 -11.16 0.58
N TRP A 22 -1.63 -10.54 0.91
CA TRP A 22 -1.54 -9.63 2.06
C TRP A 22 -2.56 -8.50 1.94
N GLU A 23 -3.38 -8.34 2.95
CA GLU A 23 -4.41 -7.29 2.99
C GLU A 23 -3.76 -5.93 3.18
N ALA A 24 -3.49 -5.25 2.05
CA ALA A 24 -3.02 -3.87 2.03
C ALA A 24 -3.97 -2.87 2.74
N ASN A 25 -5.21 -3.28 3.03
CA ASN A 25 -6.25 -2.45 3.66
C ASN A 25 -6.46 -2.72 5.15
N ASN A 26 -5.61 -3.52 5.80
CA ASN A 26 -5.70 -3.70 7.24
C ASN A 26 -5.45 -2.34 7.95
N PRO A 27 -6.42 -1.83 8.73
CA PRO A 27 -6.36 -0.47 9.28
C PRO A 27 -5.22 -0.30 10.29
N GLU A 28 -4.84 -1.35 11.01
CA GLU A 28 -3.73 -1.30 11.98
C GLU A 28 -2.39 -1.18 11.26
N ILE A 29 -2.22 -1.94 10.18
CA ILE A 29 -1.01 -1.88 9.34
C ILE A 29 -0.88 -0.49 8.71
N VAL A 30 -1.98 0.07 8.20
CA VAL A 30 -2.00 1.44 7.67
C VAL A 30 -1.67 2.48 8.75
N ALA A 31 -2.21 2.33 9.96
CA ALA A 31 -1.94 3.25 11.07
C ALA A 31 -0.46 3.23 11.50
N VAL A 32 0.16 2.05 11.56
CA VAL A 32 1.60 1.91 11.87
C VAL A 32 2.46 2.47 10.75
N ALA A 33 2.14 2.16 9.49
CA ALA A 33 2.85 2.69 8.34
C ALA A 33 2.80 4.24 8.29
N LYS A 34 1.63 4.84 8.56
CA LYS A 34 1.48 6.30 8.68
C LYS A 34 2.44 6.90 9.71
N LYS A 35 2.50 6.33 10.92
CA LYS A 35 3.42 6.81 11.98
C LYS A 35 4.87 6.74 11.53
N PHE A 36 5.27 5.64 10.90
CA PHE A 36 6.64 5.45 10.45
C PHE A 36 7.03 6.45 9.35
N VAL A 37 6.17 6.62 8.35
CA VAL A 37 6.40 7.55 7.24
C VAL A 37 6.45 8.99 7.73
N LEU A 38 5.50 9.42 8.56
CA LEU A 38 5.48 10.78 9.12
C LEU A 38 6.67 11.07 10.04
N ALA A 39 7.18 10.06 10.76
CA ALA A 39 8.33 10.23 11.65
C ALA A 39 9.68 10.30 10.91
N ASN A 40 9.79 9.67 9.72
CA ASN A 40 11.06 9.56 8.99
C ASN A 40 11.13 10.46 7.74
N CYS A 41 10.00 11.00 7.27
CA CYS A 41 10.00 11.89 6.12
C CYS A 41 10.62 13.24 6.47
N TYR A 42 11.46 13.75 5.57
CA TYR A 42 12.10 15.06 5.66
C TYR A 42 11.09 16.21 5.73
N ASP A 43 9.94 16.09 5.04
CA ASP A 43 8.83 17.03 5.11
C ASP A 43 7.51 16.29 5.43
N PRO A 44 6.96 16.45 6.64
CA PRO A 44 5.70 15.85 7.05
C PRO A 44 4.50 16.28 6.20
N LYS A 45 4.54 17.48 5.60
CA LYS A 45 3.44 17.98 4.75
C LYS A 45 3.37 17.22 3.42
N PHE A 46 4.51 16.85 2.86
CA PHE A 46 4.53 15.99 1.66
C PHE A 46 4.13 14.56 2.00
N ALA A 47 4.55 14.07 3.17
CA ALA A 47 4.22 12.73 3.63
C ALA A 47 2.73 12.53 3.92
N SER A 48 2.02 13.56 4.42
CA SER A 48 0.58 13.48 4.69
C SER A 48 -0.27 13.34 3.42
N LEU A 49 0.18 13.92 2.30
CA LEU A 49 -0.51 13.83 1.00
C LEU A 49 -0.61 12.39 0.45
N LEU A 50 0.26 11.47 0.88
CA LEU A 50 0.16 10.04 0.54
C LEU A 50 -1.04 9.35 1.20
N PHE A 51 -1.66 9.99 2.20
CA PHE A 51 -2.69 9.40 3.05
C PHE A 51 -4.05 10.13 3.01
N GLU A 52 -4.12 11.26 2.32
CA GLU A 52 -5.34 12.04 2.08
C GLU A 52 -5.80 11.83 0.63
N PRO A 53 -6.93 11.15 0.39
CA PRO A 53 -7.58 11.19 -0.92
C PRO A 53 -8.34 12.51 -1.06
N GLU A 54 -8.18 13.20 -2.20
CA GLU A 54 -9.17 14.20 -2.67
C GLU A 54 -10.58 13.57 -2.76
#